data_AF-A0A7T5JTS6-F1
#
_entry.id   AF-A0A7T5JTS6-F1
#
_cell.length_a   1.000
_cell.length_b   1.000
_cell.length_c   1.000
_cell.angle_alpha   90.00
_cell.angle_beta   90.00
_cell.angle_gamma   90.00
#
_symmetry.space_group_name_H-M   'P 1'
#
loop_
_entity.id
_entity.type
_entity.pdbx_description
1 polymer ?
#
loop_
_entity_poly.entity_id
_entity_poly.type
_entity_poly.pdbx_seq_one_letter_code
_entity_poly.pdbx_strand_id
1 'polypeptide(L)'
;MMDVDEIEEWFRCYADDVKTFLVYYLRRTDVDDLVQETFIRAMGGQVQFRRQANPKTWLLAIARNLAVDFVRTQQFSRYIRYSAGRSDVYAAIARGYCFASRPSIGGHAGTDGNP
;
A
#
# COMPACT_ATOMS: atom_id res chain seq x y z
N MET A 1 22.56 -1.30 4.05
CA MET A 1 21.87 -0.80 2.84
C MET A 1 21.47 -2.04 2.06
N MET A 2 20.19 -2.20 1.70
CA MET A 2 19.82 -3.24 0.72
C MET A 2 20.31 -2.74 -0.63
N ASP A 3 21.04 -3.58 -1.34
CA ASP A 3 21.64 -3.20 -2.62
C ASP A 3 20.58 -3.17 -3.71
N VAL A 4 20.80 -2.36 -4.75
CA VAL A 4 19.88 -2.29 -5.90
C VAL A 4 19.73 -3.66 -6.55
N ASP A 5 20.81 -4.45 -6.54
CA ASP A 5 20.85 -5.82 -7.06
C ASP A 5 19.90 -6.78 -6.30
N GLU A 6 19.74 -6.61 -4.98
CA GLU A 6 18.85 -7.46 -4.19
C GLU A 6 17.38 -7.21 -4.55
N ILE A 7 17.03 -5.95 -4.82
CA ILE A 7 15.68 -5.58 -5.25
C ILE A 7 15.42 -5.99 -6.70
N GLU A 8 16.44 -5.93 -7.56
CA GLU A 8 16.32 -6.43 -8.93
C GLU A 8 16.04 -7.94 -8.95
N GLU A 9 16.70 -8.71 -8.10
CA GLU A 9 16.43 -10.15 -7.98
C GLU A 9 15.01 -10.41 -7.47
N TRP A 10 14.55 -9.65 -6.47
CA TRP A 10 13.18 -9.74 -5.98
C TRP A 10 12.16 -9.34 -7.04
N PHE A 11 12.48 -8.35 -7.88
CA PHE A 11 11.65 -7.97 -9.00
C PHE A 11 11.51 -9.14 -9.98
N ARG A 12 12.62 -9.78 -10.37
CA ARG A 12 12.58 -10.94 -11.26
C ARG A 12 11.81 -12.12 -10.67
N CYS A 13 11.95 -12.37 -9.36
CA CYS A 13 11.26 -13.49 -8.70
C CYS A 13 9.77 -13.22 -8.43
N TYR A 14 9.38 -11.98 -8.11
CA TYR A 14 8.07 -11.70 -7.53
C TYR A 14 7.21 -10.71 -8.32
N ALA A 15 7.71 -10.07 -9.39
CA ALA A 15 6.91 -9.13 -10.16
C ALA A 15 5.64 -9.78 -10.74
N ASP A 16 5.73 -11.01 -11.25
CA ASP A 16 4.59 -11.75 -11.80
C ASP A 16 3.57 -12.14 -10.70
N ASP A 17 4.06 -12.60 -9.55
CA ASP A 17 3.23 -12.89 -8.38
C ASP A 17 2.45 -11.65 -7.91
N VAL A 18 3.12 -10.50 -7.81
CA VAL A 18 2.52 -9.23 -7.39
C VAL A 18 1.51 -8.76 -8.45
N LYS A 19 1.85 -8.87 -9.73
CA LYS A 19 0.94 -8.55 -10.85
C LYS A 19 -0.32 -9.41 -10.79
N THR A 20 -0.18 -10.73 -10.71
CA THR A 20 -1.30 -11.67 -10.61
C THR A 20 -2.17 -11.39 -9.39
N PHE A 21 -1.57 -11.11 -8.24
CA PHE A 21 -2.28 -10.70 -7.04
C PHE A 21 -3.09 -9.42 -7.24
N LEU A 22 -2.49 -8.38 -7.84
CA LEU A 22 -3.16 -7.11 -8.09
C LEU A 22 -4.29 -7.24 -9.12
N VAL A 23 -4.08 -8.00 -10.21
CA VAL A 23 -5.11 -8.30 -11.21
C VAL A 23 -6.31 -8.97 -10.54
N TYR A 24 -6.05 -9.97 -9.69
CA TYR A 24 -7.11 -10.67 -8.96
C TYR A 24 -7.84 -9.74 -7.97
N TYR A 25 -7.10 -8.92 -7.24
CA TYR A 25 -7.65 -8.05 -6.20
C TYR A 25 -8.47 -6.88 -6.77
N LEU A 26 -7.98 -6.24 -7.84
CA LEU A 26 -8.62 -5.08 -8.47
C LEU A 26 -9.55 -5.43 -9.63
N ARG A 27 -9.52 -6.70 -10.09
CA ARG A 27 -10.25 -7.19 -11.27
C ARG A 27 -9.98 -6.34 -12.52
N ARG A 28 -8.73 -5.94 -12.68
CA ARG A 28 -8.24 -5.01 -13.70
C ARG A 28 -6.96 -5.54 -14.31
N THR A 29 -6.75 -5.29 -15.59
CA THR A 29 -5.54 -5.70 -16.31
C THR A 29 -4.47 -4.61 -16.32
N ASP A 30 -4.86 -3.35 -16.07
CA ASP A 30 -4.01 -2.15 -16.00
C ASP A 30 -3.39 -1.97 -14.61
N VAL A 31 -2.65 -2.97 -14.13
CA VAL A 31 -2.00 -2.93 -12.80
C VAL A 31 -0.48 -2.73 -12.87
N ASP A 32 0.10 -2.61 -14.06
CA ASP A 32 1.55 -2.45 -14.25
C ASP A 32 2.11 -1.21 -13.50
N ASP A 33 1.36 -0.10 -13.47
CA ASP A 33 1.74 1.09 -12.70
C ASP A 33 1.78 0.81 -11.19
N LEU A 34 0.83 0.02 -10.67
CA LEU A 34 0.78 -0.36 -9.26
C LEU A 34 1.89 -1.35 -8.89
N VAL A 35 2.27 -2.22 -9.82
CA VAL A 35 3.43 -3.11 -9.67
C VAL A 35 4.69 -2.26 -9.55
N GLN A 36 4.94 -1.32 -10.47
CA GLN A 36 6.10 -0.42 -10.39
C GLN A 36 6.14 0.36 -9.08
N GLU A 37 5.03 1.01 -8.71
CA GLU A 37 4.93 1.78 -7.45
C GLU A 37 5.19 0.90 -6.21
N THR A 38 4.81 -0.37 -6.24
CA THR A 38 5.12 -1.33 -5.16
C THR A 38 6.62 -1.46 -4.97
N PHE A 39 7.38 -1.66 -6.04
CA PHE A 39 8.83 -1.81 -5.98
C PHE A 39 9.54 -0.49 -5.65
N ILE A 40 9.03 0.65 -6.12
CA ILE A 40 9.54 1.98 -5.73
C ILE A 40 9.40 2.20 -4.22
N ARG A 41 8.23 1.86 -3.65
CA ARG A 41 8.02 1.94 -2.19
C ARG A 41 8.84 0.90 -1.42
N ALA A 42 9.09 -0.27 -1.99
CA ALA A 42 9.98 -1.25 -1.40
C ALA A 42 11.42 -0.71 -1.32
N MET A 43 11.92 -0.05 -2.38
CA MET A 43 13.23 0.61 -2.36
C MET A 43 13.34 1.69 -1.27
N GLY A 44 12.28 2.47 -1.03
CA GLY A 44 12.26 3.48 0.03
C GLY A 44 11.94 2.95 1.45
N GLY A 45 11.29 1.78 1.55
CA GLY A 45 10.77 1.20 2.79
C GLY A 45 11.75 0.35 3.58
N GLN A 46 13.00 0.26 3.13
CA GLN A 46 14.05 -0.63 3.68
C GLN A 46 14.27 -0.47 5.19
N VAL A 47 14.09 0.74 5.72
CA VAL A 47 14.25 1.03 7.16
C VAL A 47 13.17 0.34 8.02
N GLN A 48 11.99 0.09 7.44
CA GLN A 48 10.86 -0.55 8.14
C GLN A 48 10.81 -2.06 7.93
N PHE A 49 11.57 -2.60 6.97
CA PHE A 49 11.67 -4.03 6.77
C PHE A 49 12.51 -4.66 7.89
N ARG A 50 11.83 -5.10 8.95
CA ARG A 50 12.41 -6.03 9.92
C ARG A 50 12.75 -7.30 9.14
N ARG A 51 14.04 -7.56 8.87
CA ARG A 51 14.62 -8.69 8.09
C ARG A 51 14.23 -10.11 8.56
N GLN A 52 13.19 -10.23 9.38
CA GLN A 52 12.57 -11.46 9.86
C GLN A 52 11.34 -11.87 9.03
N ALA A 53 10.75 -10.93 8.25
CA ALA A 53 9.62 -11.23 7.37
C ALA A 53 10.09 -11.77 6.01
N ASN A 54 9.32 -12.68 5.41
CA ASN A 54 9.58 -13.15 4.05
C ASN A 54 9.43 -11.96 3.06
N PRO A 55 10.41 -11.70 2.18
CA PRO A 55 10.36 -10.63 1.18
C PRO A 55 9.06 -10.61 0.36
N LYS A 56 8.57 -11.79 -0.03
CA LYS A 56 7.31 -11.93 -0.78
C LYS A 56 6.11 -11.40 0.02
N THR A 57 6.02 -11.74 1.30
CA THR A 57 4.92 -11.28 2.16
C THR A 57 4.97 -9.76 2.36
N TRP A 58 6.16 -9.20 2.46
CA TRP A 58 6.34 -7.77 2.60
C TRP A 58 5.95 -7.00 1.33
N LEU A 59 6.38 -7.46 0.15
CA LEU A 59 5.96 -6.91 -1.13
C LEU A 59 4.44 -6.98 -1.32
N LEU A 60 3.82 -8.11 -0.97
CA LEU A 60 2.37 -8.26 -1.02
C LEU A 60 1.63 -7.33 -0.04
N ALA A 61 2.22 -7.04 1.13
CA ALA A 61 1.66 -6.07 2.06
C ALA A 61 1.68 -4.64 1.48
N ILE A 62 2.77 -4.25 0.81
CA ILE A 62 2.87 -2.96 0.11
C ILE A 62 1.85 -2.90 -1.03
N ALA A 63 1.80 -3.93 -1.88
CA ALA A 63 0.86 -4.03 -2.99
C ALA A 63 -0.60 -3.95 -2.52
N ARG A 64 -0.95 -4.63 -1.43
CA ARG A 64 -2.29 -4.55 -0.82
C ARG A 64 -2.62 -3.11 -0.38
N ASN A 65 -1.69 -2.44 0.30
CA ASN A 65 -1.92 -1.06 0.74
C ASN A 65 -2.14 -0.12 -0.46
N LEU A 66 -1.37 -0.28 -1.52
CA LEU A 66 -1.55 0.47 -2.78
C LEU A 66 -2.89 0.16 -3.44
N ALA A 67 -3.29 -1.10 -3.50
CA ALA A 67 -4.57 -1.49 -4.08
C ALA A 67 -5.76 -0.90 -3.32
N VAL A 68 -5.71 -0.93 -1.98
CA VAL A 68 -6.73 -0.28 -1.12
C VAL A 68 -6.77 1.23 -1.38
N ASP A 69 -5.62 1.88 -1.43
CA ASP A 69 -5.51 3.33 -1.65
C ASP A 69 -6.01 3.74 -3.05
N PHE A 70 -5.75 2.90 -4.06
CA PHE A 70 -6.24 3.07 -5.42
C PHE A 70 -7.77 2.97 -5.48
N VAL A 71 -8.37 1.95 -4.87
CA VAL A 71 -9.84 1.78 -4.82
C VAL A 71 -10.47 2.95 -4.08
N ARG A 72 -9.88 3.36 -2.95
CA ARG A 72 -10.28 4.53 -2.15
C ARG A 72 -10.30 5.81 -2.99
N THR A 73 -9.21 6.10 -3.71
CA THR A 73 -9.09 7.28 -4.58
C THR A 73 -10.06 7.22 -5.76
N GLN A 74 -10.27 6.04 -6.34
CA GLN A 74 -11.19 5.86 -7.46
C GLN A 74 -12.66 6.08 -7.03
N GLN A 75 -13.04 5.59 -5.85
CA GLN A 75 -14.35 5.88 -5.24
C GLN A 75 -14.52 7.37 -4.97
N PHE A 76 -13.46 8.03 -4.46
CA PHE A 76 -13.46 9.47 -4.23
C PHE A 76 -13.63 10.26 -5.53
N SER A 77 -12.83 9.97 -6.57
CA SER A 77 -12.96 10.61 -7.89
C SER A 77 -14.35 10.44 -8.49
N ARG A 78 -14.97 9.25 -8.33
CA ARG A 78 -16.34 8.99 -8.78
C ARG A 78 -17.37 9.82 -8.00
N TYR A 79 -17.23 9.91 -6.68
CA TYR A 79 -18.12 10.71 -5.83
C TYR A 79 -18.01 12.21 -6.13
N ILE A 80 -16.79 12.69 -6.31
CA ILE A 80 -16.49 14.05 -6.75
C ILE A 80 -17.15 14.35 -8.09
N ARG A 81 -17.03 13.45 -9.06
CA ARG A 81 -17.62 13.63 -10.39
C ARG A 81 -19.15 13.69 -10.32
N TYR A 82 -19.75 12.95 -9.39
CA TYR A 82 -21.17 13.02 -9.07
C TYR A 82 -21.57 14.33 -8.35
N SER A 83 -20.68 14.87 -7.52
CA SER A 83 -20.90 16.08 -6.72
C SER A 83 -20.38 17.37 -7.36
N ALA A 84 -20.00 17.35 -8.65
CA ALA A 84 -19.46 18.46 -9.43
C ALA A 84 -20.42 19.68 -9.63
N GLY A 85 -21.39 19.86 -8.74
CA GLY A 85 -22.17 21.08 -8.56
C GLY A 85 -22.05 21.71 -7.15
N ARG A 86 -21.22 21.19 -6.24
CA ARG A 86 -21.01 21.73 -4.88
C ARG A 86 -19.53 21.70 -4.51
N SER A 87 -18.94 22.88 -4.28
CA SER A 87 -17.49 23.08 -4.07
C SER A 87 -17.02 22.83 -2.63
N ASP A 88 -17.94 22.61 -1.69
CA ASP A 88 -17.72 22.47 -0.25
C ASP A 88 -17.31 21.04 0.19
N VAL A 89 -17.55 20.03 -0.65
CA VAL A 89 -17.39 18.61 -0.27
C VAL A 89 -15.93 18.12 -0.30
N TYR A 90 -15.08 18.70 -1.14
CA TYR A 90 -13.67 18.29 -1.29
C TYR A 90 -12.84 18.48 -0.01
N ALA A 91 -13.04 19.60 0.67
CA ALA A 91 -12.30 19.93 1.90
C ALA A 91 -12.76 19.09 3.11
N ALA A 92 -14.03 18.64 3.12
CA ALA A 92 -14.58 17.80 4.18
C ALA A 92 -14.09 16.34 4.07
N ILE A 93 -14.01 15.81 2.84
CA ILE A 93 -13.66 14.40 2.60
C ILE A 93 -12.14 14.17 2.69
N ALA A 94 -11.31 15.13 2.25
CA ALA A 94 -9.86 15.05 2.45
C ALA A 94 -9.47 14.93 3.94
N ARG A 95 -10.20 15.62 4.84
CA ARG A 95 -10.02 15.50 6.29
C ARG A 95 -10.47 14.14 6.85
N GLY A 96 -11.52 13.53 6.27
CA GLY A 96 -11.97 12.19 6.65
C GLY A 96 -11.08 11.05 6.12
N TYR A 97 -10.39 11.25 4.99
CA TYR A 97 -9.49 10.27 4.37
C TYR A 97 -8.08 10.28 4.95
N CYS A 98 -7.60 11.39 5.53
CA CYS A 98 -6.26 11.47 6.12
C CYS A 98 -6.06 10.63 7.40
N PHE A 99 -7.10 10.03 8.02
CA PHE A 99 -6.96 9.35 9.32
C PHE A 99 -7.12 7.81 9.31
N ALA A 100 -7.62 7.20 8.23
CA ALA A 100 -8.20 5.85 8.32
C ALA A 100 -7.31 4.67 7.83
N SER A 101 -6.02 4.81 7.52
CA SER A 101 -5.24 3.66 6.99
C SER A 101 -3.74 3.65 7.31
N ARG A 102 -3.41 3.56 8.61
CA ARG A 102 -2.19 2.86 9.06
C ARG A 102 -2.55 1.92 10.21
N PRO A 103 -2.76 0.61 9.97
CA PRO A 103 -2.62 -0.36 11.04
C PRO A 103 -1.11 -0.59 11.24
N SER A 104 -0.59 -0.05 12.35
CA SER A 104 0.77 -0.33 12.82
C SER A 104 0.93 -1.82 13.07
N ILE A 105 1.77 -2.49 12.29
CA ILE A 105 2.14 -3.89 12.51
C ILE A 105 3.26 -3.93 13.58
N GLY A 106 2.89 -4.26 14.82
CA GLY A 106 3.70 -5.07 15.74
C GLY A 106 4.55 -4.37 16.82
N GLY A 107 4.17 -4.61 18.08
CA GLY A 107 5.04 -4.50 19.26
C GLY A 107 4.38 -5.05 20.54
N HIS A 108 4.63 -6.32 20.87
CA HIS A 108 4.37 -6.90 22.20
C HIS A 108 5.44 -6.42 23.21
N ALA A 109 5.00 -5.91 24.36
CA ALA A 109 5.63 -5.96 25.69
C ALA A 109 4.56 -5.41 26.66
N GLY A 110 4.11 -6.07 27.72
CA GLY A 110 4.89 -6.81 28.71
C GLY A 110 5.02 -5.95 29.98
N THR A 111 4.02 -6.13 30.86
CA THR A 111 4.01 -5.98 32.33
C THR A 111 4.09 -4.62 33.05
N ASP A 112 3.24 -4.56 34.09
CA ASP A 112 3.42 -4.01 35.45
C ASP A 112 2.77 -2.69 35.86
N GLY A 113 1.81 -2.84 36.78
CA GLY A 113 1.72 -2.07 38.02
C GLY A 113 0.93 -0.77 37.99
N ASN A 114 -0.25 -0.78 38.61
CA ASN A 114 -0.77 0.39 39.32
C ASN A 114 -1.65 -0.10 40.50
N PRO A 115 -1.75 0.66 41.61
CA PRO A 115 -1.60 0.17 42.99
C PRO A 115 -2.93 -0.28 43.62
#